data_AF-A0A382L5A0-F1
#
_entry.id   AF-A0A382L5A0-F1
#
_cell.length_a   1.000
_cell.length_b   1.000
_cell.length_c   1.000
_cell.angle_alpha   90.00
_cell.angle_beta   90.00
_cell.angle_gamma   90.00
#
_symmetry.space_group_name_H-M   'P 1'
#
loop_
_entity.id
_entity.type
_entity.pdbx_description
1 polymer ?
#
loop_
_entity_poly.entity_id
_entity_poly.type
_entity_poly.pdbx_seq_one_letter_code
_entity_poly.pdbx_strand_id
1 'polypeptide(L)'
;MKLSFNKRLQEICNKKNNHLCIGLDIDPERFPSGRDTSLQGMETFAKEVIDRTIDLCPVYKPNFAFYERFGSEGYALLERIVDYVSGR
;
A
#
# COMPACT_ATOMS: atom_id res chain seq x y z
N MET A 1 -18.60 12.25 16.59
CA MET A 1 -18.81 11.85 15.17
C MET A 1 -17.45 11.59 14.54
N LYS A 2 -17.29 10.50 13.79
CA LYS A 2 -16.04 10.22 13.05
C LYS A 2 -15.91 11.26 11.92
N LEU A 3 -14.73 11.83 11.72
CA LEU A 3 -14.47 12.75 10.59
C LEU A 3 -14.78 12.05 9.27
N SER A 4 -15.34 12.78 8.29
CA SER A 4 -15.53 12.25 6.94
C SER A 4 -14.18 11.93 6.29
N PHE A 5 -14.17 11.03 5.30
CA PHE A 5 -12.96 10.70 4.55
C PHE A 5 -12.29 11.96 3.99
N ASN A 6 -13.07 12.85 3.35
CA ASN A 6 -12.54 14.07 2.74
C ASN A 6 -11.86 14.99 3.77
N LYS A 7 -12.41 15.12 4.99
CA LYS A 7 -11.80 15.92 6.04
C LYS A 7 -10.50 15.30 6.54
N ARG A 8 -10.49 13.98 6.80
CA ARG A 8 -9.28 13.25 7.20
C ARG A 8 -8.18 13.35 6.14
N LEU A 9 -8.55 13.21 4.86
CA LEU A 9 -7.63 13.32 3.75
C LEU A 9 -7.04 14.73 3.66
N GLN A 10 -7.87 15.76 3.77
CA GLN A 10 -7.40 17.14 3.76
C GLN A 10 -6.44 17.44 4.92
N GLU A 11 -6.74 16.97 6.12
CA GLU A 11 -5.88 17.12 7.30
C GLU A 11 -4.51 16.47 7.09
N ILE A 12 -4.45 15.24 6.58
CA ILE A 12 -3.18 14.54 6.36
C ILE A 12 -2.37 15.15 5.21
N CYS A 13 -3.02 15.57 4.11
CA CYS A 13 -2.36 16.27 3.01
C CYS A 13 -1.72 17.59 3.48
N ASN A 14 -2.46 18.37 4.28
CA ASN A 14 -1.93 19.60 4.89
C ASN A 14 -0.75 19.30 5.82
N LYS A 15 -0.85 18.27 6.67
CA LYS A 15 0.23 17.86 7.58
C LYS A 15 1.49 17.42 6.84
N LYS A 16 1.35 16.71 5.72
CA LYS A 16 2.44 16.21 4.87
C LYS A 16 2.91 17.24 3.83
N ASN A 17 2.22 18.39 3.74
CA ASN A 17 2.46 19.47 2.78
C ASN A 17 2.50 19.00 1.30
N ASN A 18 1.66 18.03 0.95
CA ASN A 18 1.54 17.53 -0.42
C ASN A 18 0.22 16.74 -0.61
N HIS A 19 -0.06 16.38 -1.86
CA HIS A 19 -1.25 15.59 -2.25
C HIS A 19 -0.85 14.28 -2.94
N LEU A 20 0.30 13.72 -2.58
CA LEU A 20 0.82 12.49 -3.17
C LEU A 20 -0.13 11.32 -2.88
N CYS A 21 -0.36 10.49 -3.89
CA CYS A 21 -1.06 9.22 -3.74
C CYS A 21 -0.15 8.14 -4.31
N ILE A 22 0.27 7.21 -3.45
CA ILE A 22 1.18 6.13 -3.87
C ILE A 22 0.34 4.88 -4.19
N GLY A 23 0.48 4.38 -5.41
CA GLY A 23 -0.07 3.09 -5.79
C GLY A 23 0.68 1.94 -5.12
N LEU A 24 -0.06 0.97 -4.58
CA LEU A 24 0.50 -0.29 -4.07
C LEU A 24 0.19 -1.41 -5.07
N ASP A 25 0.74 -1.26 -6.27
CA ASP A 25 0.47 -2.08 -7.44
C ASP A 25 1.63 -3.09 -7.60
N ILE A 26 1.61 -4.12 -6.76
CA ILE A 26 2.76 -5.02 -6.58
C ILE A 26 2.80 -6.06 -7.69
N ASP A 27 3.74 -5.89 -8.61
CA ASP A 27 3.96 -6.79 -9.73
C ASP A 27 5.28 -7.55 -9.57
N PRO A 28 5.25 -8.85 -9.18
CA PRO A 28 6.46 -9.63 -8.98
C PRO A 28 7.27 -9.82 -10.28
N GLU A 29 6.63 -9.73 -11.46
CA GLU A 29 7.30 -9.86 -12.76
C GLU A 29 8.24 -8.66 -13.04
N ARG A 30 8.04 -7.55 -12.31
CA ARG A 30 8.87 -6.34 -12.41
C ARG A 30 9.96 -6.24 -11.34
N PHE A 31 10.10 -7.27 -10.50
CA PHE A 31 11.11 -7.25 -9.46
C PHE A 31 12.53 -7.39 -10.05
N PRO A 32 13.55 -6.80 -9.40
CA PRO A 32 14.93 -7.06 -9.77
C PRO A 32 15.26 -8.55 -9.70
N SER A 33 16.15 -9.01 -10.57
CA SER A 33 16.56 -10.42 -10.63
C SER A 33 17.06 -10.94 -9.27
N GLY A 34 16.65 -12.15 -8.91
CA GLY A 34 17.03 -12.80 -7.65
C GLY A 34 16.15 -12.45 -6.45
N ARG A 35 15.13 -11.60 -6.61
CA ARG A 35 14.15 -11.34 -5.56
C ARG A 35 13.10 -12.44 -5.46
N ASP A 36 12.56 -12.64 -4.27
CA ASP A 36 11.41 -13.50 -4.03
C ASP A 36 10.14 -12.94 -4.72
N THR A 37 9.57 -13.73 -5.62
CA THR A 37 8.35 -13.42 -6.40
C THR A 37 7.11 -14.10 -5.84
N SER A 38 7.21 -14.77 -4.70
CA SER A 38 6.06 -15.34 -3.98
C SER A 38 5.19 -14.25 -3.36
N LEU A 39 4.01 -14.62 -2.85
CA LEU A 39 3.16 -13.71 -2.07
C LEU A 39 3.88 -13.13 -0.84
N GLN A 40 4.81 -13.89 -0.24
CA GLN A 40 5.63 -13.40 0.87
C GLN A 40 6.65 -12.35 0.41
N GLY A 41 7.26 -12.56 -0.76
CA GLY A 41 8.14 -11.59 -1.40
C GLY A 41 7.41 -10.31 -1.78
N MET A 42 6.19 -10.45 -2.32
CA MET A 42 5.30 -9.33 -2.61
C MET A 42 4.92 -8.54 -1.35
N GLU A 43 4.58 -9.24 -0.25
CA GLU A 43 4.30 -8.60 1.04
C GLU A 43 5.49 -7.80 1.56
N THR A 44 6.67 -8.42 1.52
CA THR A 44 7.92 -7.79 1.95
C THR A 44 8.19 -6.54 1.13
N PHE A 45 8.06 -6.61 -0.19
CA PHE A 45 8.26 -5.46 -1.05
C PHE A 45 7.24 -4.34 -0.79
N ALA A 46 5.97 -4.67 -0.62
CA ALA A 46 4.94 -3.69 -0.31
C ALA A 46 5.25 -2.96 1.01
N LYS A 47 5.67 -3.69 2.04
CA LYS A 47 6.08 -3.12 3.33
C LYS A 47 7.30 -2.21 3.18
N GLU A 48 8.31 -2.62 2.41
CA GLU A 48 9.48 -1.79 2.11
C GLU A 48 9.09 -0.47 1.42
N VAL A 49 8.19 -0.51 0.44
CA VAL A 49 7.67 0.70 -0.21
C VAL A 49 7.01 1.59 0.84
N ILE A 50 6.08 1.03 1.63
CA ILE A 50 5.36 1.78 2.67
C ILE A 50 6.34 2.40 3.68
N ASP A 51 7.30 1.63 4.19
CA ASP A 51 8.31 2.07 5.16
C ASP A 51 9.11 3.26 4.66
N ARG A 52 9.49 3.23 3.39
CA ARG A 52 10.30 4.30 2.78
C ARG A 52 9.48 5.53 2.41
N THR A 53 8.16 5.42 2.31
CA THR A 53 7.32 6.51 1.81
C THR A 53 6.29 7.05 2.79
N ILE A 54 6.00 6.38 3.91
CA ILE A 54 4.94 6.76 4.87
C ILE A 54 5.13 8.17 5.44
N ASP A 55 6.38 8.62 5.62
CA ASP A 55 6.68 9.95 6.15
C ASP A 55 6.26 11.07 5.21
N LEU A 56 6.21 10.79 3.90
CA LEU A 56 5.86 11.75 2.86
C LEU A 56 4.44 11.54 2.32
N CYS A 57 3.92 10.31 2.33
CA CYS A 57 2.70 9.89 1.66
C CYS A 57 1.45 10.13 2.51
N PRO A 58 0.51 11.00 2.08
CA PRO A 58 -0.79 11.15 2.72
C PRO A 58 -1.71 9.93 2.55
N VAL A 59 -1.65 9.26 1.40
CA VAL A 59 -2.61 8.20 1.04
C VAL A 59 -2.00 7.15 0.11
N TYR A 60 -2.31 5.88 0.40
CA TYR A 60 -2.00 4.76 -0.49
C TYR A 60 -3.25 4.30 -1.23
N LYS A 61 -3.06 3.82 -2.46
CA LYS A 61 -4.13 3.30 -3.32
C LYS A 61 -3.74 1.92 -3.86
N PRO A 62 -4.08 0.82 -3.17
CA PRO A 62 -3.92 -0.51 -3.74
C PRO A 62 -4.85 -0.70 -4.94
N ASN A 63 -4.35 -1.32 -6.01
CA ASN A 63 -5.17 -1.76 -7.14
C ASN A 63 -5.44 -3.27 -7.02
N PHE A 64 -6.72 -3.63 -6.95
CA PHE A 64 -7.16 -4.99 -6.64
C PHE A 64 -6.66 -6.02 -7.63
N ALA A 65 -6.53 -5.69 -8.92
CA ALA A 65 -6.13 -6.66 -9.95
C ALA A 65 -4.75 -7.32 -9.68
N PHE A 66 -3.82 -6.59 -9.04
CA PHE A 66 -2.50 -7.12 -8.67
C PHE A 66 -2.55 -8.15 -7.54
N TYR A 67 -3.63 -8.17 -6.76
CA TYR A 67 -3.85 -9.09 -5.66
C TYR A 67 -4.85 -10.19 -6.08
N GLU A 68 -5.96 -9.82 -6.70
CA GLU A 68 -7.04 -10.71 -7.14
C GLU A 68 -6.56 -11.83 -8.06
N ARG A 69 -5.53 -11.59 -8.89
CA ARG A 69 -4.95 -12.62 -9.77
C ARG A 69 -4.40 -13.85 -9.02
N PHE A 70 -4.18 -13.73 -7.70
CA PHE A 70 -3.74 -14.81 -6.81
C PHE A 70 -4.88 -15.42 -5.99
N GLY A 71 -6.14 -15.11 -6.31
CA GLY A 71 -7.32 -15.64 -5.62
C GLY A 71 -7.41 -15.20 -4.16
N SER A 72 -7.93 -16.08 -3.30
CA SER A 72 -8.15 -15.77 -1.87
C SER A 72 -6.86 -15.43 -1.12
N GLU A 73 -5.72 -16.04 -1.47
CA GLU A 73 -4.43 -15.73 -0.85
C GLU A 73 -3.94 -14.32 -1.20
N GLY A 74 -4.24 -13.86 -2.42
CA GLY A 74 -3.98 -12.49 -2.83
C GLY A 74 -4.84 -11.47 -2.09
N TYR A 75 -6.11 -11.77 -1.88
CA TYR A 75 -6.98 -10.93 -1.04
C TYR A 75 -6.51 -10.90 0.42
N ALA A 76 -6.10 -12.04 0.98
CA ALA A 76 -5.51 -12.09 2.31
C ALA A 76 -4.21 -11.27 2.41
N LEU A 77 -3.40 -11.24 1.34
CA LEU A 77 -2.25 -10.34 1.25
C LEU A 77 -2.68 -8.87 1.26
N LEU A 78 -3.68 -8.50 0.45
CA LEU A 78 -4.21 -7.13 0.42
C LEU A 78 -4.68 -6.67 1.81
N GLU A 79 -5.40 -7.52 2.55
CA GLU A 79 -5.82 -7.25 3.93
C GLU A 79 -4.63 -6.93 4.83
N ARG A 80 -3.59 -7.79 4.82
CA ARG A 80 -2.37 -7.57 5.61
C ARG A 80 -1.66 -6.26 5.25
N ILE A 81 -1.66 -5.87 3.96
CA ILE A 81 -1.07 -4.59 3.52
C ILE A 81 -1.90 -3.39 4.01
N VAL A 82 -3.23 -3.46 3.93
CA VAL A 82 -4.11 -2.40 4.43
C VAL A 82 -3.99 -2.24 5.94
N ASP A 83 -3.90 -3.34 6.69
CA ASP A 83 -3.67 -3.33 8.14
C ASP A 83 -2.31 -2.71 8.48
N TYR A 84 -1.27 -3.05 7.71
CA TYR A 84 0.08 -2.52 7.90
C TYR A 84 0.15 -1.00 7.71
N VAL A 85 -0.65 -0.43 6.79
CA VAL A 85 -0.81 1.03 6.64
C VAL A 85 -1.63 1.62 7.79
N SER A 86 -2.75 0.99 8.15
CA SER A 86 -3.72 1.55 9.11
C SER A 86 -3.15 1.75 10.52
N GLY A 87 -2.06 1.05 10.86
CA GLY A 87 -1.34 1.21 12.12
C GLY A 87 -0.35 2.39 12.16
N ARG A 88 -0.26 3.22 11.11
CA ARG A 88 0.84 4.19 10.91
C ARG A 88 0.35 5.54 10.38
#